data_AF-A0A920I059-F1
#
_entry.id   AF-A0A920I059-F1
#
_cell.length_a   1.000
_cell.length_b   1.000
_cell.length_c   1.000
_cell.angle_alpha   90.00
_cell.angle_beta   90.00
_cell.angle_gamma   90.00
#
_symmetry.space_group_name_H-M   'P 1'
#
loop_
_entity.id
_entity.type
_entity.pdbx_description
1 polymer ?
#
loop_
_entity_poly.entity_id
_entity_poly.type
_entity_poly.pdbx_seq_one_letter_code
_entity_poly.pdbx_strand_id
1 'polypeptide(L)'
;MVVEADESDGSFSKLNPTAAIITNIDLEHLDYHKNEDNLENAFYNFVSSIPFYGFVCLCIDNPRTQRLISKLENKKVITYGMSANADIRATNIYYKNNKMNFSLNIKNNKEFRRKCL
;
A
#
# COMPACT_ATOMS: atom_id res chain seq x y z
N MET A 1 -0.14 -17.71 -3.77
CA MET A 1 -0.35 -17.71 -2.31
C MET A 1 -0.57 -16.27 -1.88
N VAL A 2 -1.52 -16.01 -0.98
CA VAL A 2 -1.77 -14.68 -0.41
C VAL A 2 -1.59 -14.83 1.09
N VAL A 3 -0.81 -13.94 1.70
CA VAL A 3 -0.53 -13.94 3.13
C VAL A 3 -0.68 -12.53 3.67
N GLU A 4 -1.16 -12.42 4.89
CA GLU A 4 -1.03 -11.22 5.71
C GLU A 4 0.39 -11.17 6.27
N ALA A 5 0.98 -9.98 6.29
CA ALA A 5 2.32 -9.74 6.80
C ALA A 5 2.24 -8.62 7.83
N ASP A 6 2.47 -9.00 9.09
CA ASP A 6 2.43 -8.12 10.25
C ASP A 6 3.86 -7.67 10.60
N GLU A 7 4.04 -6.40 10.93
CA GLU A 7 5.33 -5.79 11.25
C GLU A 7 5.82 -6.07 12.67
N SER A 8 4.94 -6.54 13.56
CA SER A 8 5.13 -6.57 15.01
C SER A 8 6.30 -7.44 15.48
N ASP A 9 6.66 -8.49 14.74
CA ASP A 9 7.71 -9.44 15.10
C ASP A 9 8.90 -9.45 14.12
N GLY A 10 8.90 -8.54 13.13
CA GLY A 10 9.91 -8.45 12.08
C GLY A 10 9.90 -9.62 11.09
N SER A 11 8.96 -10.56 11.18
CA SER A 11 8.88 -11.72 10.30
C SER A 11 8.60 -11.33 8.86
N PHE A 12 7.90 -10.21 8.63
CA PHE A 12 7.62 -9.72 7.27
C PHE A 12 8.89 -9.46 6.46
N SER A 13 10.00 -9.09 7.10
CA SER A 13 11.30 -8.90 6.44
C SER A 13 11.90 -10.19 5.84
N LYS A 14 11.43 -11.37 6.29
CA LYS A 14 11.85 -12.68 5.79
C LYS A 14 11.02 -13.17 4.62
N LEU A 15 9.94 -12.48 4.29
CA LEU A 15 9.10 -12.79 3.14
C LEU A 15 9.78 -12.31 1.86
N ASN A 16 9.70 -13.12 0.81
CA ASN A 16 10.14 -12.76 -0.54
C ASN A 16 8.93 -12.68 -1.48
N PRO A 17 8.07 -11.65 -1.35
CA PRO A 17 6.89 -11.54 -2.17
C PRO A 17 7.23 -11.09 -3.59
N THR A 18 6.45 -11.55 -4.56
CA THR A 18 6.44 -10.99 -5.93
C THR A 18 5.58 -9.72 -6.01
N ALA A 19 4.61 -9.57 -5.10
CA ALA A 19 3.77 -8.38 -5.00
C ALA A 19 3.46 -8.08 -3.54
N ALA A 20 3.50 -6.81 -3.15
CA ALA A 20 3.16 -6.36 -1.81
C ALA A 20 2.12 -5.24 -1.85
N ILE A 21 1.25 -5.19 -0.84
CA ILE A 21 0.28 -4.11 -0.64
C ILE A 21 0.55 -3.53 0.75
N ILE A 22 0.75 -2.22 0.83
CA ILE A 22 0.94 -1.52 2.11
C ILE A 22 -0.23 -0.58 2.33
N THR A 23 -0.98 -0.85 3.40
CA THR A 23 -2.20 -0.15 3.79
C THR A 23 -1.94 1.13 4.57
N ASN A 24 -1.04 1.04 5.56
CA ASN A 24 -0.67 2.09 6.50
C ASN A 24 0.69 1.71 7.11
N ILE A 25 1.33 2.68 7.76
CA ILE A 25 2.49 2.47 8.64
C ILE A 25 2.15 3.22 9.92
N ASP A 26 1.70 2.50 10.95
CA ASP A 26 1.30 3.07 12.23
C ASP A 26 2.33 2.78 13.32
N LEU A 27 2.38 3.62 14.36
CA LEU A 27 3.42 3.55 15.42
C LEU A 27 3.09 2.53 16.52
N GLU A 28 2.31 1.50 16.22
CA GLU A 28 1.78 0.59 17.25
C GLU A 28 2.85 -0.38 17.78
N HIS A 29 3.90 -0.65 16.98
CA HIS A 29 4.96 -1.61 17.32
C HIS A 29 6.33 -0.97 17.56
N LEU A 30 6.35 0.25 18.11
CA LEU A 30 7.60 0.94 18.48
C LEU A 30 8.40 0.20 19.55
N ASP A 31 7.78 -0.62 20.39
CA ASP A 31 8.49 -1.44 21.38
C ASP A 31 9.43 -2.46 20.73
N TYR A 32 9.10 -2.94 19.54
CA TYR A 32 9.93 -3.86 18.75
C TYR A 32 10.94 -3.10 17.87
N HIS A 33 10.48 -2.08 17.16
CA HIS A 33 11.31 -1.33 16.21
C HIS A 33 12.19 -0.26 16.89
N LYS A 34 11.99 0.00 18.18
CA LYS A 34 12.63 1.03 19.02
C LYS A 34 12.28 2.47 18.65
N ASN A 35 12.27 2.82 17.38
CA ASN A 35 11.94 4.16 16.89
C ASN A 35 11.23 4.10 15.52
N GLU A 36 10.63 5.24 15.15
CA GLU A 36 9.88 5.41 13.90
C GLU A 36 10.76 5.20 12.67
N ASP A 37 12.01 5.67 12.69
CA ASP A 37 12.94 5.53 11.57
C ASP A 37 13.24 4.05 11.27
N ASN A 38 13.42 3.22 12.30
CA ASN A 38 13.65 1.78 12.11
C ASN A 38 12.42 1.09 11.51
N LEU A 39 11.22 1.47 11.94
CA LEU A 39 9.98 0.96 11.37
C LEU A 39 9.87 1.31 9.88
N GLU A 40 10.06 2.59 9.53
CA GLU A 40 10.05 3.02 8.12
C GLU A 40 11.14 2.30 7.30
N ASN A 41 12.34 2.11 7.87
CA ASN A 41 13.43 1.38 7.22
C ASN A 41 13.12 -0.11 7.05
N ALA A 42 12.41 -0.74 7.99
CA ALA A 42 11.98 -2.13 7.87
C ALA A 42 11.01 -2.29 6.69
N PHE A 43 10.03 -1.40 6.56
CA PHE A 43 9.14 -1.35 5.39
C PHE A 43 9.89 -1.07 4.09
N TYR A 44 10.87 -0.16 4.10
CA TYR A 44 11.72 0.09 2.94
C TYR A 44 12.49 -1.16 2.50
N ASN A 45 13.11 -1.87 3.43
CA ASN A 45 13.86 -3.10 3.14
C ASN A 45 12.96 -4.20 2.59
N PHE A 46 11.77 -4.36 3.15
CA PHE A 46 10.76 -5.30 2.67
C PHE A 46 10.32 -4.99 1.24
N VAL A 47 9.97 -3.75 0.93
CA VAL A 47 9.59 -3.38 -0.45
C VAL A 47 10.77 -3.50 -1.41
N SER A 48 11.98 -3.24 -0.92
CA SER A 48 13.21 -3.36 -1.71
C SER A 48 13.55 -4.81 -2.06
N SER A 49 13.14 -5.79 -1.26
CA SER A 49 13.37 -7.23 -1.53
C SER A 49 12.54 -7.77 -2.69
N ILE A 50 11.46 -7.07 -3.08
CA ILE A 50 10.58 -7.47 -4.18
C ILE A 50 11.38 -7.52 -5.49
N PRO A 51 11.32 -8.59 -6.29
CA PRO A 51 12.04 -8.65 -7.56
C PRO A 51 11.66 -7.52 -8.54
N PHE A 52 12.53 -7.19 -9.50
CA PHE A 52 12.29 -6.10 -10.46
C PHE A 52 11.02 -6.29 -11.32
N TYR A 53 10.59 -7.53 -11.53
CA TYR A 53 9.37 -7.90 -12.26
C TYR A 53 8.11 -7.88 -11.38
N GLY A 54 8.28 -7.66 -10.07
CA GLY A 54 7.21 -7.51 -9.12
C GLY A 54 6.62 -6.10 -9.10
N PHE A 55 5.68 -5.86 -8.19
CA PHE A 55 5.12 -4.53 -7.96
C PHE A 55 4.77 -4.32 -6.49
N VAL A 56 4.68 -3.06 -6.10
CA VAL A 56 4.19 -2.64 -4.78
C VAL A 56 2.99 -1.73 -4.94
N CYS A 57 1.95 -1.99 -4.17
CA CYS A 57 0.76 -1.16 -4.08
C CYS A 57 0.83 -0.35 -2.78
N LEU A 58 0.86 0.98 -2.86
CA LEU A 58 1.01 1.85 -1.68
C LEU A 58 -0.23 2.73 -1.51
N CYS A 59 -0.81 2.71 -0.30
CA CYS A 59 -1.83 3.67 0.09
C CYS A 59 -1.19 5.05 0.28
N ILE A 60 -1.55 6.07 -0.49
CA ILE A 60 -0.92 7.42 -0.37
C ILE A 60 -1.72 8.39 0.49
N ASP A 61 -2.80 7.92 1.11
CA ASP A 61 -3.55 8.73 2.08
C ASP A 61 -2.80 8.80 3.43
N ASN A 62 -1.91 7.84 3.71
CA ASN A 62 -1.02 7.87 4.87
C ASN A 62 0.29 8.63 4.51
N PRO A 63 0.70 9.65 5.29
CA PRO A 63 1.91 10.42 5.00
C PRO A 63 3.22 9.60 5.01
N ARG A 64 3.32 8.54 5.81
CA ARG A 64 4.54 7.72 5.93
C ARG A 64 4.73 6.81 4.72
N THR A 65 3.66 6.15 4.30
CA THR A 65 3.68 5.36 3.06
C THR A 65 3.94 6.26 1.85
N GLN A 66 3.44 7.50 1.85
CA GLN A 66 3.75 8.48 0.81
C GLN A 66 5.25 8.82 0.77
N ARG A 67 5.91 9.00 1.92
CA ARG A 67 7.37 9.25 1.98
C ARG A 67 8.18 8.11 1.38
N LEU A 68 7.72 6.86 1.58
CA LEU A 68 8.39 5.67 1.05
C LEU A 68 8.55 5.70 -0.47
N ILE A 69 7.58 6.27 -1.19
CA ILE A 69 7.59 6.37 -2.67
C ILE A 69 8.87 7.02 -3.18
N SER A 70 9.31 8.10 -2.54
CA SER A 70 10.50 8.84 -2.97
C SER A 70 11.79 8.03 -2.88
N LYS A 71 11.83 6.97 -2.06
CA LYS A 71 13.00 6.11 -1.88
C LYS A 71 13.00 4.92 -2.87
N LEU A 72 11.90 4.65 -3.57
CA LEU A 72 11.70 3.45 -4.40
C LEU A 72 11.94 3.72 -5.89
N GLU A 73 13.17 4.07 -6.27
CA GLU A 73 13.49 4.52 -7.64
C GLU A 73 13.37 3.42 -8.72
N ASN A 74 13.60 2.16 -8.37
CA ASN A 74 13.71 1.04 -9.33
C ASN A 74 12.61 -0.03 -9.17
N LYS A 75 11.44 0.35 -8.63
CA LYS A 75 10.31 -0.57 -8.45
C LYS A 75 9.08 -0.09 -9.19
N LYS A 76 8.26 -1.03 -9.66
CA LYS A 76 6.92 -0.72 -10.14
C LYS A 76 6.00 -0.40 -8.97
N VAL A 77 5.76 0.89 -8.74
CA VAL A 77 4.86 1.39 -7.71
C VAL A 77 3.49 1.66 -8.33
N ILE A 78 2.43 1.19 -7.68
CA ILE A 78 1.04 1.53 -7.98
C ILE A 78 0.49 2.21 -6.74
N THR A 79 0.01 3.44 -6.88
CA THR A 79 -0.53 4.19 -5.75
C THR A 79 -2.05 4.07 -5.69
N TYR A 80 -2.60 3.92 -4.49
CA TYR A 80 -4.04 3.94 -4.28
C TYR A 80 -4.44 4.84 -3.11
N GLY A 81 -5.69 5.30 -3.10
CA GLY A 81 -6.25 6.10 -2.01
C GLY A 81 -7.44 6.96 -2.43
N MET A 82 -7.74 7.96 -1.61
CA MET A 82 -8.72 9.01 -1.86
C MET A 82 -8.05 10.29 -2.38
N SER A 83 -6.73 10.42 -2.22
CA SER A 83 -5.92 11.51 -2.75
C SER A 83 -6.04 11.64 -4.27
N ALA A 84 -6.01 12.88 -4.76
CA ALA A 84 -6.08 13.18 -6.20
C ALA A 84 -4.82 12.71 -6.98
N ASN A 85 -3.72 12.50 -6.27
CA ASN A 85 -2.44 12.09 -6.87
C ASN A 85 -2.30 10.57 -7.01
N ALA A 86 -3.29 9.78 -6.54
CA ALA A 86 -3.25 8.33 -6.60
C ALA A 86 -3.53 7.80 -8.02
N ASP A 87 -2.90 6.70 -8.40
CA ASP A 87 -3.18 6.01 -9.66
C ASP A 87 -4.55 5.33 -9.64
N ILE A 88 -4.93 4.77 -8.49
CA ILE A 88 -6.23 4.14 -8.25
C ILE A 88 -6.96 4.91 -7.15
N ARG A 89 -8.10 5.52 -7.51
CA ARG A 89 -8.82 6.42 -6.61
C ARG A 89 -10.28 6.03 -6.41
N ALA A 90 -10.73 6.03 -5.16
CA ALA A 90 -12.15 5.98 -4.83
C ALA A 90 -12.74 7.41 -4.77
N THR A 91 -13.86 7.63 -5.46
CA THR A 91 -14.58 8.91 -5.51
C THR A 91 -16.08 8.69 -5.36
N ASN A 92 -16.85 9.76 -5.13
CA ASN A 92 -18.32 9.69 -5.00
C ASN A 92 -18.77 8.60 -4.01
N ILE A 93 -18.20 8.61 -2.80
CA ILE A 93 -18.46 7.61 -1.77
C ILE A 93 -19.76 7.96 -1.05
N TYR A 94 -20.76 7.08 -1.09
CA TYR A 94 -22.03 7.27 -0.39
C TYR A 94 -22.67 5.95 0.02
N TYR A 95 -23.34 5.96 1.17
CA TYR A 95 -24.02 4.80 1.73
C TYR A 95 -25.49 4.80 1.33
N LYS A 96 -25.97 3.70 0.74
CA LYS A 96 -27.37 3.55 0.32
C LYS A 96 -27.76 2.08 0.33
N ASN A 97 -28.95 1.78 0.85
CA ASN A 97 -29.55 0.43 0.87
C ASN A 97 -28.61 -0.63 1.48
N ASN A 98 -28.00 -0.31 2.63
CA ASN A 98 -27.03 -1.19 3.31
C ASN A 98 -25.79 -1.55 2.47
N LYS A 99 -25.42 -0.71 1.50
CA LYS A 99 -24.23 -0.88 0.65
C LYS A 99 -23.41 0.39 0.62
N MET A 100 -22.09 0.22 0.63
CA MET A 100 -21.14 1.30 0.33
C MET A 100 -20.97 1.40 -1.18
N ASN A 101 -21.33 2.55 -1.75
CA ASN A 101 -21.17 2.83 -3.18
C ASN A 101 -20.00 3.80 -3.36
N PHE A 102 -19.21 3.57 -4.40
CA PHE A 102 -18.12 4.45 -4.79
C PHE A 102 -17.85 4.29 -6.29
N SER A 103 -17.18 5.27 -6.87
CA SER A 103 -16.70 5.26 -8.25
C SER A 103 -15.19 5.11 -8.24
N LEU A 104 -14.69 4.10 -8.97
CA LEU A 104 -13.26 3.84 -9.10
C LEU A 104 -12.72 4.61 -10.31
N ASN A 105 -11.77 5.50 -10.07
CA ASN A 105 -11.01 6.19 -11.12
C ASN A 105 -9.62 5.55 -11.20
N ILE A 106 -9.21 5.11 -12.38
CA ILE A 106 -7.91 4.51 -12.63
C ILE A 106 -7.20 5.39 -13.64
N LYS A 107 -6.07 5.97 -13.25
CA LYS A 107 -5.20 6.75 -14.14
C LYS A 107 -4.71 5.80 -15.26
N ASN A 108 -5.23 6.02 -16.46
CA ASN A 108 -5.27 5.08 -17.58
C ASN A 108 -4.06 4.16 -17.76
N ASN A 109 -4.32 2.86 -17.67
CA ASN A 109 -4.16 1.98 -18.83
C ASN A 109 -5.24 0.88 -18.96
N LYS A 110 -6.46 1.12 -18.42
CA LYS A 110 -7.76 0.48 -18.74
C LYS A 110 -8.81 0.82 -17.66
N GLU A 111 -9.96 1.39 -18.05
CA GLU A 111 -11.14 1.49 -17.17
C GLU A 111 -11.67 0.08 -16.85
N PHE A 112 -11.71 -0.31 -15.57
CA PHE A 112 -12.44 -1.48 -15.10
C PHE A 112 -13.64 -1.02 -14.27
N ARG A 113 -14.84 -1.08 -14.87
CA ARG A 113 -16.09 -0.95 -14.12
C ARG A 113 -16.47 -2.32 -13.55
N ARG A 114 -16.33 -2.52 -12.23
CA ARG A 114 -16.96 -3.65 -11.54
C ARG A 114 -18.10 -3.14 -10.66
N LYS A 115 -19.30 -3.70 -10.87
CA LYS A 115 -20.40 -3.66 -9.89
C LYS A 115 -19.98 -4.58 -8.73
N CYS A 116 -19.86 -4.03 -7.52
CA CYS A 116 -19.82 -4.86 -6.31
C CYS A 116 -21.18 -5.58 -6.18
N LEU A 117 -21.14 -6.90 -5.99
CA LEU A 117 -22.30 -7.76 -5.76
C LEU A 117 -22.94 -7.42 -4.40
#